data_AF-A0A7C2NGU4-F1
#
_entry.id   AF-A0A7C2NGU4-F1
#
_cell.length_a   1.000
_cell.length_b   1.000
_cell.length_c   1.000
_cell.angle_alpha   90.00
_cell.angle_beta   90.00
_cell.angle_gamma   90.00
#
_symmetry.space_group_name_H-M   'P 1'
#
loop_
_entity.id
_entity.type
_entity.pdbx_description
1 polymer ?
#
loop_
_entity_poly.entity_id
_entity_poly.type
_entity_poly.pdbx_seq_one_letter_code
_entity_poly.pdbx_strand_id
1 'polypeptide(L)'
;MRLVVATLAALLAAAPAAAQYNVAKREPRECTRMTKQLARYERDVERAQDRANPLWEKAMEEQIERLAVARHARCPWYPDPKAKYKQMARWVDLAAQAAWSYLTWSN
;
A
#
# COMPACT_ATOMS: atom_id res chain seq x y z
N MET A 1 -42.85 -36.54 19.01
CA MET A 1 -42.80 -35.20 18.37
C MET A 1 -42.23 -34.07 19.24
N ARG A 2 -42.06 -34.22 20.57
CA ARG A 2 -41.53 -33.14 21.44
C ARG A 2 -39.99 -33.07 21.53
N LEU A 3 -39.29 -34.15 21.20
CA LEU A 3 -37.81 -34.23 21.33
C LEU A 3 -37.06 -33.60 20.14
N VAL A 4 -37.66 -33.59 18.94
CA VAL A 4 -37.05 -33.00 17.73
C VAL A 4 -37.06 -31.47 17.76
N VAL A 5 -38.03 -30.88 18.47
CA VAL A 5 -38.15 -29.42 18.61
C VAL A 5 -37.08 -28.87 19.56
N ALA A 6 -36.71 -29.64 20.60
CA ALA A 6 -35.70 -29.24 21.58
C ALA A 6 -34.29 -29.21 20.99
N THR A 7 -33.95 -30.15 20.10
CA THR A 7 -32.63 -30.19 19.44
C THR A 7 -32.46 -29.08 18.40
N LEU A 8 -33.53 -28.69 17.70
CA LEU A 8 -33.50 -27.59 16.74
C LEU A 8 -33.38 -26.22 17.42
N ALA A 9 -34.04 -26.02 18.57
CA ALA A 9 -33.94 -24.79 19.35
C ALA A 9 -32.53 -24.58 19.93
N ALA A 10 -31.83 -25.66 20.32
CA ALA A 10 -30.45 -25.58 20.80
C ALA A 10 -29.45 -25.20 19.69
N LEU A 11 -29.68 -25.64 18.44
CA LEU A 11 -28.86 -25.27 17.28
C LEU A 11 -29.02 -23.79 16.88
N LEU A 12 -30.24 -23.26 16.99
CA LEU A 12 -30.51 -21.84 16.71
C LEU A 12 -29.93 -20.90 17.79
N ALA A 13 -29.87 -21.34 19.04
CA ALA A 13 -29.29 -20.56 20.14
C ALA A 13 -27.75 -20.44 20.09
N ALA A 14 -27.06 -21.34 19.38
CA ALA A 14 -25.60 -21.32 19.21
C ALA A 14 -25.11 -20.47 18.02
N ALA A 15 -26.01 -20.06 17.13
CA ALA A 15 -25.67 -19.28 15.93
C ALA A 15 -25.04 -17.88 16.17
N PRO A 16 -25.45 -17.08 17.18
CA PRO A 16 -24.94 -15.70 17.29
C PRO A 16 -23.47 -15.62 17.75
N ALA A 17 -22.91 -16.68 18.34
CA ALA A 17 -21.51 -16.70 18.79
C ALA A 17 -20.52 -16.86 17.61
N ALA A 18 -20.89 -17.56 16.55
CA ALA A 18 -20.05 -17.73 15.36
C ALA A 18 -20.01 -16.50 14.45
N ALA A 19 -21.02 -15.62 14.53
CA ALA A 19 -21.09 -14.39 13.72
C ALA A 19 -20.10 -13.30 14.20
N GLN A 20 -19.63 -13.37 15.44
CA GLN A 20 -18.72 -12.36 16.01
C GLN A 20 -17.24 -12.61 15.68
N TYR A 21 -16.88 -13.79 15.16
CA TYR A 21 -15.48 -14.17 14.94
C TYR A 21 -14.90 -13.74 13.59
N ASN A 22 -15.75 -13.25 12.66
CA ASN A 22 -15.34 -12.82 11.32
C ASN A 22 -15.46 -11.30 11.14
N VAL A 23 -15.26 -10.52 12.19
CA VAL A 23 -15.10 -9.06 12.05
C VAL A 23 -13.66 -8.81 11.59
N ALA A 24 -13.44 -8.91 10.29
CA ALA A 24 -12.19 -8.46 9.68
C ALA A 24 -11.86 -7.06 10.20
N LYS A 25 -10.62 -6.83 10.66
CA LYS A 25 -10.17 -5.50 11.10
C LYS A 25 -10.46 -4.51 9.97
N ARG A 26 -11.51 -3.69 10.14
CA ARG A 26 -11.84 -2.64 9.18
C ARG A 26 -10.71 -1.64 9.23
N GLU A 27 -10.04 -1.45 8.09
CA GLU A 27 -9.14 -0.32 7.94
C GLU A 27 -9.91 0.99 8.25
N PRO A 28 -9.25 1.96 8.88
CA PRO A 28 -9.79 3.30 8.99
C PRO A 28 -10.21 3.81 7.60
N ARG A 29 -11.43 4.34 7.51
CA ARG A 29 -12.01 4.85 6.25
C ARG A 29 -11.09 5.82 5.51
N GLU A 30 -10.31 6.59 6.26
CA GLU A 30 -9.34 7.54 5.74
C GLU A 30 -8.19 6.86 4.98
N CYS A 31 -7.64 5.77 5.52
CA CYS A 31 -6.57 5.00 4.88
C CYS A 31 -7.07 4.38 3.57
N THR A 32 -8.27 3.80 3.58
CA THR A 32 -8.90 3.26 2.37
C THR A 32 -9.17 4.35 1.33
N ARG A 33 -9.59 5.56 1.75
CA ARG A 33 -9.78 6.71 0.85
C ARG A 33 -8.46 7.10 0.19
N MET A 34 -7.38 7.23 0.96
CA MET A 34 -6.05 7.56 0.42
C MET A 34 -5.55 6.50 -0.56
N THR A 35 -5.74 5.22 -0.26
CA THR A 35 -5.40 4.12 -1.19
C THR A 35 -6.18 4.21 -2.49
N LYS A 36 -7.48 4.52 -2.45
CA LYS A 36 -8.30 4.74 -3.66
C LYS A 36 -7.87 5.96 -4.46
N GLN A 37 -7.43 7.03 -3.79
CA GLN A 37 -6.90 8.23 -4.44
C GLN A 37 -5.57 7.95 -5.13
N LEU A 38 -4.65 7.24 -4.48
CA LEU A 38 -3.38 6.79 -5.10
C LEU A 38 -3.64 5.99 -6.37
N ALA A 39 -4.50 4.97 -6.31
CA ALA A 39 -4.86 4.16 -7.48
C ALA A 39 -5.50 4.98 -8.61
N ARG A 40 -6.16 6.11 -8.28
CA ARG A 40 -6.69 7.03 -9.30
C ARG A 40 -5.56 7.80 -9.98
N TYR A 41 -4.65 8.37 -9.20
CA TYR A 41 -3.53 9.11 -9.76
C TYR A 41 -2.60 8.23 -10.60
N GLU A 42 -2.38 6.97 -10.21
CA GLU A 42 -1.62 5.99 -11.02
C GLU A 42 -2.26 5.80 -12.41
N ARG A 43 -3.59 5.67 -12.49
CA ARG A 43 -4.29 5.63 -13.79
C ARG A 43 -4.26 6.96 -14.54
N ASP A 44 -4.17 8.08 -13.84
CA ASP A 44 -4.06 9.39 -14.47
C ASP A 44 -2.64 9.62 -15.03
N VAL A 45 -1.60 9.03 -14.42
CA VAL A 45 -0.23 8.96 -14.99
C VAL A 45 -0.25 8.18 -16.30
N GLU A 46 -0.84 6.97 -16.32
CA GLU A 46 -0.98 6.16 -17.55
C GLU A 46 -1.69 6.96 -18.65
N ARG A 47 -2.78 7.67 -18.31
CA ARG A 47 -3.50 8.52 -19.27
C ARG A 47 -2.67 9.71 -19.75
N ALA A 48 -1.82 10.28 -18.89
CA ALA A 48 -0.93 11.38 -19.28
C ALA A 48 0.16 10.89 -20.25
N GLN A 49 0.69 9.69 -20.02
CA GLN A 49 1.64 9.02 -20.91
C GLN A 49 1.02 8.71 -22.27
N ASP A 50 -0.18 8.14 -22.30
CA ASP A 50 -0.93 7.87 -23.55
C ASP A 50 -1.16 9.14 -24.38
N ARG A 51 -1.24 10.30 -23.71
CA ARG A 51 -1.46 11.61 -24.32
C ARG A 51 -0.16 12.38 -24.58
N ALA A 52 1.00 11.79 -24.30
CA ALA A 52 2.32 12.41 -24.38
C ALA A 52 2.38 13.79 -23.68
N ASN A 53 1.77 13.90 -22.50
CA ASN A 53 1.73 15.14 -21.72
C ASN A 53 2.63 15.04 -20.47
N PRO A 54 3.92 15.39 -20.58
CA PRO A 54 4.90 15.20 -19.51
C PRO A 54 4.65 16.12 -18.30
N LEU A 55 4.02 17.28 -18.49
CA LEU A 55 3.66 18.17 -17.39
C LEU A 55 2.56 17.58 -16.53
N TRP A 56 1.58 16.95 -17.17
CA TRP A 56 0.51 16.26 -16.46
C TRP A 56 1.02 15.02 -15.74
N GLU A 57 1.83 14.20 -16.41
CA GLU A 57 2.48 13.03 -15.83
C GLU A 57 3.23 13.40 -14.55
N LYS A 58 4.16 14.35 -14.63
CA LYS A 58 4.94 14.82 -13.49
C LYS A 58 4.06 15.34 -12.36
N ALA A 59 3.00 16.10 -12.68
CA ALA A 59 2.08 16.61 -11.66
C ALA A 59 1.34 15.49 -10.92
N MET A 60 0.99 14.38 -11.60
CA MET A 60 0.35 13.23 -10.98
C MET A 60 1.36 12.41 -10.15
N GLU A 61 2.57 12.22 -10.64
CA GLU A 61 3.64 11.56 -9.88
C GLU A 61 3.95 12.28 -8.56
N GLU A 62 4.05 13.61 -8.58
CA GLU A 62 4.23 14.40 -7.36
C GLU A 62 3.04 14.26 -6.38
N GLN A 63 1.81 14.14 -6.89
CA GLN A 63 0.65 13.88 -6.03
C GLN A 63 0.70 12.48 -5.41
N ILE A 64 1.12 11.47 -6.19
CA ILE A 64 1.31 10.11 -5.69
C ILE A 64 2.34 10.13 -4.55
N GLU A 65 3.48 10.78 -4.74
CA GLU A 65 4.53 10.84 -3.71
C GLU A 65 4.02 11.52 -2.42
N ARG A 66 3.44 12.72 -2.54
CA ARG A 66 2.91 13.47 -1.38
C ARG A 66 1.87 12.65 -0.62
N LEU A 67 0.94 12.02 -1.34
CA LEU A 67 -0.14 11.24 -0.74
C LEU A 67 0.36 9.93 -0.15
N ALA A 68 1.35 9.27 -0.75
CA ALA A 68 1.94 8.05 -0.22
C ALA A 68 2.67 8.31 1.10
N VAL A 69 3.41 9.42 1.21
CA VAL A 69 4.04 9.84 2.49
C VAL A 69 2.97 10.13 3.54
N ALA A 70 1.93 10.89 3.20
CA ALA A 70 0.82 11.20 4.11
C ALA A 70 0.08 9.94 4.58
N ARG A 71 -0.12 8.97 3.68
CA ARG A 71 -0.75 7.68 4.01
C ARG A 71 0.14 6.89 4.96
N HIS A 72 1.44 6.77 4.72
CA HIS A 72 2.35 6.04 5.60
C HIS A 72 2.38 6.65 7.01
N ALA A 73 2.41 8.00 7.11
CA ALA A 73 2.39 8.70 8.39
C ALA A 73 1.10 8.46 9.20
N ARG A 74 -0.05 8.28 8.54
CA ARG A 74 -1.35 8.05 9.19
C ARG A 74 -1.71 6.57 9.34
N CYS A 75 -1.16 5.71 8.49
CA CYS A 75 -1.56 4.32 8.33
C CYS A 75 -0.29 3.43 8.40
N PRO A 76 0.20 3.10 9.61
CA PRO A 76 1.53 2.52 9.83
C PRO A 76 1.74 1.10 9.28
N TRP A 77 0.67 0.41 8.87
CA TRP A 77 0.76 -0.91 8.22
C TRP A 77 1.06 -0.84 6.71
N TYR A 78 1.01 0.35 6.10
CA TYR A 78 1.39 0.53 4.70
C TYR A 78 2.92 0.67 4.56
N PRO A 79 3.52 0.13 3.48
CA PRO A 79 4.97 0.19 3.27
C PRO A 79 5.47 1.64 3.12
N ASP A 80 6.69 1.90 3.63
CA ASP A 80 7.37 3.19 3.44
C ASP A 80 7.57 3.44 1.93
N PRO A 81 7.01 4.52 1.36
CA PRO A 81 7.14 4.83 -0.06
C PRO A 81 8.61 5.01 -0.48
N LYS A 82 9.50 5.38 0.44
CA LYS A 82 10.93 5.58 0.17
C LYS A 82 11.77 4.30 0.30
N ALA A 83 11.17 3.16 0.70
CA ALA A 83 11.90 1.92 0.92
C ALA A 83 12.62 1.42 -0.35
N LYS A 84 11.98 1.53 -1.53
CA LYS A 84 12.60 1.16 -2.82
C LYS A 84 13.79 2.05 -3.14
N TYR A 85 13.66 3.36 -2.95
CA TYR A 85 14.73 4.31 -3.23
C TYR A 85 15.93 4.15 -2.31
N LYS A 86 15.72 3.83 -1.02
CA LYS A 86 16.81 3.54 -0.07
C LYS A 86 17.68 2.36 -0.52
N GLN A 87 17.07 1.30 -1.04
CA GLN A 87 17.82 0.16 -1.56
C GLN A 87 18.62 0.54 -2.82
N MET A 88 18.00 1.28 -3.74
CA MET A 88 18.67 1.70 -4.97
C MET A 88 19.81 2.67 -4.70
N ALA A 89 19.63 3.64 -3.79
CA ALA A 89 20.68 4.57 -3.37
C ALA A 89 21.90 3.82 -2.80
N ARG A 90 21.67 2.79 -1.98
CA ARG A 90 22.76 1.96 -1.44
C ARG A 90 23.58 1.26 -2.54
N TRP A 91 22.92 0.77 -3.59
CA TRP A 91 23.62 0.16 -4.72
C TRP A 91 24.42 1.18 -5.53
N VAL A 92 23.86 2.38 -5.73
CA VAL A 92 24.56 3.48 -6.39
C VAL A 92 25.79 3.92 -5.59
N ASP A 93 25.67 4.05 -4.27
CA ASP A 93 26.79 4.40 -3.39
C ASP A 93 27.90 3.33 -3.42
N LEU A 94 27.53 2.05 -3.41
CA LEU A 94 28.47 0.93 -3.57
C LEU A 94 29.20 0.99 -4.92
N ALA A 95 28.46 1.24 -6.00
CA ALA A 95 29.04 1.38 -7.33
C ALA A 95 29.97 2.60 -7.42
N ALA A 96 29.61 3.73 -6.80
CA ALA A 96 30.43 4.92 -6.74
C ALA A 96 31.73 4.69 -5.95
N GLN A 97 31.65 4.01 -4.81
CA GLN A 97 32.83 3.64 -4.01
C GLN A 97 33.77 2.69 -4.76
N ALA A 98 33.23 1.69 -5.46
CA ALA A 98 34.01 0.80 -6.32
C ALA A 98 34.63 1.56 -7.51
N ALA A 99 33.85 2.48 -8.10
CA ALA A 99 34.27 3.52 -9.03
C ALA A 99 35.58 4.20 -8.61
N TRP A 100 35.50 4.81 -7.43
CA TRP A 100 36.56 5.59 -6.81
C TRP A 100 37.78 4.74 -6.48
N SER A 101 37.59 3.57 -5.87
CA SER A 101 38.70 2.70 -5.50
C SER A 101 39.49 2.21 -6.71
N TYR A 102 38.80 1.88 -7.82
CA TYR A 102 39.44 1.50 -9.08
C TYR A 102 40.27 2.65 -9.66
N LEU A 103 39.70 3.87 -9.72
CA LEU A 103 40.40 5.06 -10.22
C LEU A 103 41.64 5.41 -9.38
N THR A 104 41.59 5.21 -8.07
CA THR A 104 42.73 5.48 -7.18
C THR A 104 43.80 4.39 -7.20
N TRP A 105 43.48 3.17 -7.64
CA TRP A 105 44.43 2.07 -7.74
C TRP A 105 45.12 2.00 -9.12
N SER A 106 44.55 2.65 -10.13
CA SER A 106 45.11 2.73 -11.50
C SER A 106 46.07 3.93 -11.74
N ASN A 107 46.40 4.69 -10.70
CA ASN A 107 47.43 5.74 -10.69
C ASN A 107 48.59 5.30 -9.80
#